data_AF-A0A3A6JJR5-F1
#
_entry.id   AF-A0A3A6JJR5-F1
#
_cell.length_a   1.000
_cell.length_b   1.000
_cell.length_c   1.000
_cell.angle_alpha   90.00
_cell.angle_beta   90.00
_cell.angle_gamma   90.00
#
_symmetry.space_group_name_H-M   'P 1'
#
loop_
_entity.id
_entity.type
_entity.pdbx_description
1 polymer ?
#
loop_
_entity_poly.entity_id
_entity_poly.type
_entity_poly.pdbx_seq_one_letter_code
_entity_poly.pdbx_strand_id
1 'polypeptide(L)'
;MKECIICKQDAGMFAKKAYNGCVCKACRQYLPMHIDLKSCDADYLIRLVEQAKEKAKIFSNTSSYGTMYLDSVHSMFCFSKNEKNGEPTDLGDIFSIAELKETGIYCADIRNIGTNTNKVVCNVKVKVVTDNVATEYIAAENEPCEFTKKDKMLDVTEPKRLTMFRSLFYQMIDDTRFQILKKLQDIQKLKEMEAESVKKKTASKQDMEWARGVLFLENTECSPEEIKKQQKKLMRMFHPDIHPELGDDYAKKINNAAEILLREK
;
A
#
# COMPACT_ATOMS: atom_id res chain seq x y z
N MET A 1 37.92 -20.16 10.63
CA MET A 1 36.46 -20.07 10.50
C MET A 1 36.14 -19.07 9.40
N LYS A 2 35.13 -19.33 8.56
CA LYS A 2 34.75 -18.38 7.49
C LYS A 2 33.68 -17.45 8.05
N GLU A 3 33.79 -16.17 7.76
CA GLU A 3 32.83 -15.17 8.22
C GLU A 3 31.60 -15.10 7.30
N CYS A 4 30.42 -14.88 7.87
CA CYS A 4 29.20 -14.64 7.12
C CYS A 4 29.25 -13.23 6.51
N ILE A 5 29.10 -13.13 5.19
CA ILE A 5 29.15 -11.83 4.50
C ILE A 5 28.03 -10.87 4.94
N ILE A 6 26.91 -11.41 5.46
CA ILE A 6 25.72 -10.65 5.87
C ILE A 6 25.82 -10.21 7.33
N CYS A 7 25.94 -11.15 8.29
CA CYS A 7 25.90 -10.82 9.72
C CYS A 7 27.27 -10.62 10.37
N LYS A 8 28.38 -10.81 9.63
CA LYS A 8 29.76 -10.69 10.15
C LYS A 8 30.11 -11.62 11.32
N GLN A 9 29.27 -12.63 11.58
CA GLN A 9 29.52 -13.68 12.57
C GLN A 9 30.15 -14.91 11.92
N ASP A 10 30.60 -15.88 12.72
CA ASP A 10 31.04 -17.18 12.21
C ASP A 10 29.95 -17.82 11.36
N ALA A 11 30.29 -18.18 10.12
CA ALA A 11 29.34 -18.76 9.19
C ALA A 11 28.93 -20.19 9.57
N GLY A 12 29.77 -20.85 10.39
CA GLY A 12 29.57 -22.20 10.88
C GLY A 12 29.68 -23.27 9.79
N MET A 13 29.48 -24.52 10.19
CA MET A 13 29.67 -25.69 9.33
C MET A 13 28.67 -25.79 8.16
N PHE A 14 27.46 -25.24 8.31
CA PHE A 14 26.39 -25.29 7.30
C PHE A 14 26.32 -24.04 6.41
N ALA A 15 27.40 -23.27 6.34
CA ALA A 15 27.50 -22.11 5.46
C ALA A 15 27.43 -22.51 3.98
N LYS A 16 26.74 -21.72 3.15
CA LYS A 16 26.78 -21.88 1.69
C LYS A 16 27.70 -20.84 1.07
N LYS A 17 28.41 -21.22 -0.01
CA LYS A 17 29.25 -20.31 -0.80
C LYS A 17 28.38 -19.33 -1.58
N ALA A 18 28.77 -18.07 -1.58
CA ALA A 18 28.22 -16.98 -2.40
C ALA A 18 29.31 -16.42 -3.33
N TYR A 19 28.98 -15.44 -4.18
CA TYR A 19 29.91 -14.83 -5.13
C TYR A 19 31.25 -14.43 -4.47
N ASN A 20 31.19 -13.62 -3.41
CA ASN A 20 32.36 -13.10 -2.68
C ASN A 20 32.40 -13.53 -1.20
N GLY A 21 32.08 -14.79 -0.89
CA GLY A 21 32.24 -15.32 0.47
C GLY A 21 31.28 -16.46 0.81
N CYS A 22 30.74 -16.45 2.02
CA CYS A 22 29.73 -17.41 2.45
C CYS A 22 28.62 -16.80 3.30
N VAL A 23 27.45 -17.44 3.29
CA VAL A 23 26.27 -17.04 4.07
C VAL A 23 25.93 -18.14 5.07
N CYS A 24 25.80 -17.76 6.34
CA CYS A 24 25.45 -18.66 7.43
C CYS A 24 24.01 -19.17 7.33
N LYS A 25 23.69 -20.29 7.99
CA LYS A 25 22.32 -20.87 7.98
C LYS A 25 21.26 -19.87 8.47
N ALA A 26 21.56 -19.12 9.52
CA ALA A 26 20.63 -18.15 10.12
C ALA A 26 20.29 -16.99 9.18
N CYS A 27 21.22 -16.52 8.34
CA CYS A 27 20.91 -15.48 7.35
C CYS A 27 20.19 -16.05 6.13
N ARG A 28 20.51 -17.30 5.73
CA ARG A 28 19.88 -17.96 4.58
C ARG A 28 18.38 -18.14 4.73
N GLN A 29 17.88 -18.27 5.95
CA GLN A 29 16.44 -18.39 6.19
C GLN A 29 15.66 -17.12 5.79
N TYR A 30 16.33 -15.96 5.71
CA TYR A 30 15.73 -14.68 5.30
C TYR A 30 16.04 -14.31 3.84
N LEU A 31 16.58 -15.26 3.05
CA LEU A 31 16.84 -15.03 1.64
C LEU A 31 15.77 -15.71 0.78
N PRO A 32 15.36 -15.12 -0.36
CA PRO A 32 14.39 -15.71 -1.27
C PRO A 32 14.79 -17.15 -1.65
N MET A 33 13.81 -18.05 -1.72
CA MET A 33 14.03 -19.48 -1.95
C MET A 33 14.72 -19.78 -3.29
N HIS A 34 14.51 -18.93 -4.28
CA HIS A 34 15.04 -19.06 -5.64
C HIS A 34 16.29 -18.22 -5.90
N ILE A 35 16.89 -17.62 -4.87
CA ILE A 35 18.08 -16.80 -5.05
C ILE A 35 19.30 -17.64 -5.46
N ASP A 36 20.04 -17.17 -6.47
CA ASP A 36 21.35 -17.71 -6.79
C ASP A 36 22.44 -16.93 -6.06
N LEU A 37 22.87 -17.48 -4.92
CA LEU A 37 23.93 -16.90 -4.09
C LEU A 37 25.25 -16.68 -4.85
N LYS A 38 25.50 -17.41 -5.93
CA LYS A 38 26.76 -17.31 -6.69
C LYS A 38 26.80 -16.13 -7.65
N SER A 39 25.66 -15.52 -7.97
CA SER A 39 25.56 -14.38 -8.87
C SER A 39 25.18 -13.07 -8.17
N CYS A 40 24.80 -13.12 -6.89
CA CYS A 40 24.47 -11.93 -6.10
C CYS A 40 25.69 -11.34 -5.37
N ASP A 41 25.84 -10.02 -5.40
CA ASP A 41 26.78 -9.30 -4.54
C ASP A 41 26.31 -9.27 -3.07
N ALA A 42 27.24 -8.91 -2.18
CA ALA A 42 26.98 -8.93 -0.74
C ALA A 42 25.97 -7.86 -0.30
N ASP A 43 25.99 -6.67 -0.89
CA ASP A 43 25.15 -5.53 -0.49
C ASP A 43 23.68 -5.79 -0.85
N TYR A 44 23.44 -6.43 -2.00
CA TYR A 44 22.13 -6.92 -2.39
C TYR A 44 21.59 -7.95 -1.39
N LEU A 45 22.41 -8.94 -1.02
CA LEU A 45 22.00 -9.96 -0.04
C LEU A 45 21.73 -9.38 1.35
N ILE A 46 22.50 -8.39 1.79
CA ILE A 46 22.28 -7.68 3.06
C ILE A 46 20.92 -6.99 3.04
N ARG A 47 20.62 -6.20 1.99
CA ARG A 47 19.33 -5.50 1.86
C ARG A 47 18.14 -6.46 1.86
N LEU A 48 18.24 -7.59 1.16
CA LEU A 48 17.18 -8.60 1.16
C LEU A 48 16.93 -9.16 2.57
N VAL A 49 17.99 -9.53 3.29
CA VAL A 49 17.86 -10.08 4.65
C VAL A 49 17.28 -9.05 5.62
N GLU A 50 17.67 -7.79 5.52
CA GLU A 50 17.13 -6.72 6.36
C GLU A 50 15.63 -6.53 6.14
N GLN A 51 15.20 -6.42 4.87
CA GLN A 51 13.79 -6.29 4.52
C GLN A 51 12.96 -7.49 4.99
N ALA A 52 13.47 -8.70 4.75
CA ALA A 52 12.83 -9.94 5.19
C ALA A 52 12.71 -10.01 6.72
N LYS A 53 13.73 -9.59 7.46
CA LYS A 53 13.68 -9.54 8.94
C LYS A 53 12.63 -8.58 9.45
N GLU A 54 12.49 -7.39 8.86
CA GLU A 54 11.45 -6.44 9.28
C GLU A 54 10.04 -7.01 9.06
N LYS A 55 9.78 -7.62 7.90
CA LYS A 55 8.49 -8.31 7.65
C LYS A 55 8.29 -9.49 8.61
N ALA A 56 9.33 -10.27 8.87
CA ALA A 56 9.28 -11.44 9.76
C ALA A 56 9.00 -11.10 11.23
N LYS A 57 9.30 -9.89 11.71
CA LYS A 57 9.01 -9.48 13.10
C LYS A 57 7.52 -9.46 13.42
N ILE A 58 6.70 -9.13 12.42
CA ILE A 58 5.26 -8.98 12.57
C ILE A 58 4.47 -10.12 11.92
N PHE A 59 5.10 -10.91 11.05
CA PHE A 59 4.45 -12.04 10.40
C PHE A 59 3.98 -13.06 11.44
N SER A 60 2.70 -13.40 11.36
CA SER A 60 2.05 -14.39 12.22
C SER A 60 1.18 -15.31 11.37
N ASN A 61 1.49 -16.60 11.36
CA ASN A 61 0.70 -17.55 10.59
C ASN A 61 -0.74 -17.63 11.12
N THR A 62 -1.72 -17.50 10.23
CA THR A 62 -3.15 -17.70 10.53
C THR A 62 -3.73 -18.92 9.82
N SER A 63 -3.22 -19.27 8.64
CA SER A 63 -3.62 -20.46 7.90
C SER A 63 -2.57 -20.86 6.87
N SER A 64 -2.56 -22.13 6.47
CA SER A 64 -1.62 -22.63 5.47
C SER A 64 -2.23 -23.67 4.52
N TYR A 65 -1.64 -23.72 3.33
CA TYR A 65 -1.89 -24.74 2.32
C TYR A 65 -0.56 -25.18 1.71
N GLY A 66 -0.15 -26.40 2.05
CA GLY A 66 1.17 -26.91 1.71
C GLY A 66 2.27 -25.98 2.24
N THR A 67 3.11 -25.46 1.36
CA THR A 67 4.22 -24.55 1.68
C THR A 67 3.83 -23.08 1.69
N MET A 68 2.57 -22.73 1.42
CA MET A 68 2.08 -21.35 1.46
C MET A 68 1.42 -21.05 2.81
N TYR A 69 1.85 -19.97 3.46
CA TYR A 69 1.38 -19.54 4.78
C TYR A 69 0.79 -18.14 4.66
N LEU A 70 -0.39 -17.92 5.24
CA LEU A 70 -1.09 -16.63 5.26
C LEU A 70 -0.96 -15.99 6.63
N ASP A 71 -0.87 -14.67 6.63
CA ASP A 71 -1.08 -13.81 7.78
C ASP A 71 -2.22 -12.84 7.46
N SER A 72 -3.43 -13.23 7.84
CA SER A 72 -4.62 -12.42 7.64
C SER A 72 -4.71 -11.21 8.58
N VAL A 73 -3.90 -11.15 9.63
CA VAL A 73 -3.89 -10.01 10.57
C VAL A 73 -3.15 -8.84 9.95
N HIS A 74 -1.99 -9.11 9.35
CA HIS A 74 -1.13 -8.08 8.75
C HIS A 74 -1.23 -8.01 7.22
N SER A 75 -2.13 -8.80 6.61
CA SER A 75 -2.32 -8.86 5.16
C SER A 75 -1.01 -9.21 4.44
N MET A 76 -0.38 -10.29 4.89
CA MET A 76 0.85 -10.83 4.33
C MET A 76 0.71 -12.32 4.03
N PHE A 77 1.64 -12.86 3.25
CA PHE A 77 1.77 -14.29 3.03
C PHE A 77 3.22 -14.63 2.73
N CYS A 78 3.62 -15.89 2.92
CA CYS A 78 4.95 -16.33 2.57
C CYS A 78 4.97 -17.78 2.05
N PHE A 79 6.13 -18.16 1.50
CA PHE A 79 6.43 -19.53 1.12
C PHE A 79 7.56 -20.08 1.97
N SER A 80 7.35 -21.26 2.54
CA SER A 80 8.36 -21.94 3.33
C SER A 80 8.34 -23.43 3.07
N LYS A 81 9.52 -24.01 2.81
CA LYS A 81 9.68 -25.47 2.65
C LYS A 81 9.77 -26.18 3.99
N ASN A 82 10.13 -25.45 5.04
CA ASN A 82 10.37 -25.98 6.36
C ASN A 82 9.41 -25.34 7.36
N GLU A 83 8.86 -26.13 8.26
CA GLU A 83 8.03 -25.65 9.37
C GLU A 83 8.55 -26.10 10.72
N LYS A 84 8.24 -25.32 11.75
CA LYS A 84 8.48 -25.68 13.13
C LYS A 84 7.29 -25.23 13.97
N ASN A 85 6.63 -26.19 14.62
CA ASN A 85 5.46 -25.93 15.47
C ASN A 85 4.33 -25.18 14.74
N GLY A 86 4.13 -25.48 13.45
CA GLY A 86 3.11 -24.82 12.61
C GLY A 86 3.51 -23.46 12.06
N GLU A 87 4.72 -22.97 12.34
CA GLU A 87 5.24 -21.70 11.81
C GLU A 87 6.25 -21.93 10.68
N PRO A 88 6.24 -21.08 9.62
CA PRO A 88 7.24 -21.13 8.58
C PRO A 88 8.62 -20.74 9.13
N THR A 89 9.67 -21.38 8.61
CA THR A 89 11.05 -21.08 9.01
C THR A 89 11.89 -20.47 7.89
N ASP A 90 11.47 -20.61 6.63
CA ASP A 90 12.01 -19.86 5.50
C ASP A 90 11.18 -18.57 5.36
N LEU A 91 11.80 -17.44 5.65
CA LEU A 91 11.20 -16.12 5.82
C LEU A 91 11.73 -15.10 4.81
N GLY A 92 12.38 -15.56 3.74
CA GLY A 92 12.93 -14.69 2.68
C GLY A 92 11.91 -14.25 1.64
N ASP A 93 10.81 -14.99 1.49
CA ASP A 93 9.74 -14.72 0.52
C ASP A 93 8.45 -14.30 1.25
N ILE A 94 8.52 -13.26 2.09
CA ILE A 94 7.34 -12.66 2.73
C ILE A 94 6.83 -11.51 1.88
N PHE A 95 5.58 -11.62 1.44
CA PHE A 95 4.91 -10.67 0.58
C PHE A 95 3.79 -9.96 1.32
N SER A 96 3.69 -8.64 1.13
CA SER A 96 2.49 -7.90 1.53
C SER A 96 1.46 -7.95 0.39
N ILE A 97 0.18 -8.00 0.72
CA ILE A 97 -0.88 -7.85 -0.28
C ILE A 97 -0.81 -6.48 -0.98
N ALA A 98 -0.36 -5.44 -0.27
CA ALA A 98 -0.30 -4.08 -0.80
C ALA A 98 0.73 -3.90 -1.94
N GLU A 99 1.76 -4.76 -2.02
CA GLU A 99 2.79 -4.72 -3.07
C GLU A 99 2.48 -5.62 -4.27
N LEU A 100 1.35 -6.36 -4.24
CA LEU A 100 0.96 -7.25 -5.33
C LEU A 100 0.37 -6.49 -6.51
N LYS A 101 0.97 -6.70 -7.68
CA LYS A 101 0.41 -6.32 -8.98
C LYS A 101 -0.52 -7.41 -9.51
N GLU A 102 -0.06 -8.66 -9.44
CA GLU A 102 -0.79 -9.81 -9.95
C GLU A 102 -0.53 -11.02 -9.06
N THR A 103 -1.57 -11.82 -8.83
CA THR A 103 -1.44 -13.09 -8.12
C THR A 103 -2.53 -14.06 -8.54
N GLY A 104 -2.25 -15.36 -8.46
CA GLY A 104 -3.22 -16.39 -8.80
C GLY A 104 -2.84 -17.73 -8.21
N ILE A 105 -3.83 -18.47 -7.70
CA ILE A 105 -3.66 -19.84 -7.20
C ILE A 105 -4.43 -20.78 -8.12
N TYR A 106 -3.73 -21.74 -8.75
CA TYR A 106 -4.32 -22.65 -9.72
C TYR A 106 -3.72 -24.05 -9.67
N CYS A 107 -4.52 -25.03 -10.08
CA CYS A 107 -4.07 -26.38 -10.36
C CYS A 107 -3.30 -26.41 -11.69
N ALA A 108 -2.13 -27.05 -11.68
CA ALA A 108 -1.28 -27.28 -12.84
C ALA A 108 -0.82 -28.75 -12.89
N ASP A 109 -0.23 -29.15 -14.01
CA ASP A 109 0.43 -30.47 -14.16
C ASP A 109 -0.47 -31.67 -13.78
N ILE A 110 -1.73 -31.62 -14.19
CA ILE A 110 -2.72 -32.68 -13.92
C ILE A 110 -2.23 -33.99 -14.54
N ARG A 111 -2.10 -35.03 -13.71
CA ARG A 111 -1.55 -36.33 -14.12
C ARG A 111 -2.20 -37.48 -13.37
N ASN A 112 -2.22 -38.64 -14.01
CA ASN A 112 -2.63 -39.89 -13.37
C ASN A 112 -1.39 -40.58 -12.77
N ILE A 113 -1.36 -40.72 -11.45
CA ILE A 113 -0.31 -41.45 -10.73
C ILE A 113 -0.81 -42.84 -10.35
N GLY A 114 -0.23 -43.83 -11.03
CA GLY A 114 -0.48 -45.26 -10.78
C GLY A 114 -1.37 -45.91 -11.85
N THR A 115 -0.79 -46.88 -12.55
CA THR A 115 -1.46 -47.71 -13.56
C THR A 115 -2.64 -48.51 -13.00
N ASN A 116 -2.62 -48.83 -11.70
CA ASN A 116 -3.63 -49.68 -11.04
C ASN A 116 -4.59 -48.91 -10.11
N THR A 117 -4.24 -47.70 -9.67
CA THR A 117 -5.02 -46.95 -8.66
C THR A 117 -5.91 -45.85 -9.26
N ASN A 118 -5.73 -45.48 -10.54
CA ASN A 118 -6.50 -44.41 -11.20
C ASN A 118 -6.56 -43.12 -10.37
N LYS A 119 -5.45 -42.72 -9.74
CA LYS A 119 -5.43 -41.51 -8.91
C LYS A 119 -4.99 -40.33 -9.77
N VAL A 120 -5.87 -39.35 -9.91
CA VAL A 120 -5.54 -38.08 -10.58
C VAL A 120 -5.04 -37.10 -9.53
N VAL A 121 -3.91 -36.46 -9.82
CA VAL A 121 -3.33 -35.43 -8.97
C VAL A 121 -2.96 -34.19 -9.79
N CYS A 122 -2.87 -33.06 -9.12
CA CYS A 122 -2.32 -31.82 -9.65
C CYS A 122 -1.20 -31.28 -8.76
N ASN A 123 -0.39 -30.38 -9.31
CA ASN A 123 0.40 -29.46 -8.50
C ASN A 123 -0.40 -28.18 -8.30
N VAL A 124 -0.37 -27.61 -7.09
CA VAL A 124 -0.93 -26.29 -6.83
C VAL A 124 0.17 -25.26 -6.98
N LYS A 125 0.02 -24.37 -7.96
CA LYS A 125 0.97 -23.29 -8.23
C LYS A 125 0.38 -21.95 -7.84
N VAL A 126 1.27 -21.04 -7.45
CA VAL A 126 0.94 -19.69 -7.04
C VAL A 126 1.81 -18.71 -7.81
N LYS A 127 1.18 -17.89 -8.64
CA LYS A 127 1.84 -16.78 -9.33
C LYS A 127 1.91 -15.58 -8.39
N VAL A 128 3.08 -14.95 -8.32
CA VAL A 128 3.31 -13.73 -7.53
C VAL A 128 4.07 -12.72 -8.39
N VAL A 129 3.45 -11.54 -8.59
CA VAL A 129 4.06 -10.42 -9.31
C VAL A 129 3.99 -9.16 -8.46
N THR A 130 5.15 -8.56 -8.20
CA THR A 130 5.35 -7.26 -7.55
C THR A 130 6.17 -6.36 -8.47
N ASP A 131 6.64 -5.20 -7.99
CA ASP A 131 7.62 -4.39 -8.73
C ASP A 131 8.97 -5.10 -8.93
N ASN A 132 9.36 -5.96 -7.99
CA ASN A 132 10.71 -6.54 -7.94
C ASN A 132 10.74 -8.06 -8.20
N VAL A 133 9.59 -8.72 -8.18
CA VAL A 133 9.47 -10.18 -8.26
C VAL A 133 8.40 -10.55 -9.26
N ALA A 134 8.68 -11.53 -10.12
CA ALA A 134 7.71 -12.14 -11.02
C ALA A 134 8.02 -13.63 -11.12
N THR A 135 7.41 -14.43 -10.23
CA THR A 135 7.77 -15.84 -10.01
C THR A 135 6.53 -16.70 -9.77
N GLU A 136 6.63 -17.99 -10.11
CA GLU A 136 5.67 -19.01 -9.72
C GLU A 136 6.26 -19.91 -8.62
N TYR A 137 5.49 -20.11 -7.57
CA TYR A 137 5.81 -21.02 -6.46
C TYR A 137 4.94 -22.27 -6.57
N ILE A 138 5.46 -23.41 -6.15
CA ILE A 138 4.66 -24.63 -5.97
C ILE A 138 4.25 -24.66 -4.49
N ALA A 139 2.96 -24.47 -4.22
CA ALA A 139 2.42 -24.52 -2.86
C ALA A 139 2.21 -25.97 -2.39
N ALA A 140 1.77 -26.86 -3.28
CA ALA A 140 1.61 -28.28 -2.96
C ALA A 140 1.86 -29.15 -4.20
N GLU A 141 2.48 -30.31 -3.99
CA GLU A 141 2.75 -31.29 -5.04
C GLU A 141 1.85 -32.52 -4.89
N ASN A 142 1.41 -33.08 -6.01
CA ASN A 142 0.61 -34.30 -6.05
C ASN A 142 -0.69 -34.22 -5.22
N GLU A 143 -1.34 -33.06 -5.20
CA GLU A 143 -2.63 -32.87 -4.52
C GLU A 143 -3.70 -33.75 -5.19
N PRO A 144 -4.42 -34.60 -4.43
CA PRO A 144 -5.47 -35.46 -4.97
C PRO A 144 -6.63 -34.66 -5.54
N CYS A 145 -7.02 -34.97 -6.78
CA CYS A 145 -8.19 -34.39 -7.44
C CYS A 145 -9.34 -35.39 -7.47
N GLU A 146 -10.57 -34.89 -7.33
CA GLU A 146 -11.75 -35.65 -7.71
C GLU A 146 -11.85 -35.63 -9.25
N PHE A 147 -12.24 -36.74 -9.87
CA PHE A 147 -12.40 -36.79 -11.32
C PHE A 147 -13.60 -37.65 -11.71
N THR A 148 -14.23 -37.29 -12.83
CA THR A 148 -15.23 -38.13 -13.49
C THR A 148 -14.77 -38.47 -14.89
N LYS A 149 -14.91 -39.73 -15.27
CA LYS A 149 -14.65 -40.18 -16.64
C LYS A 149 -15.96 -40.06 -17.43
N LYS A 150 -15.97 -39.18 -18.42
CA LYS A 150 -17.04 -39.09 -19.42
C LYS A 150 -16.43 -39.40 -20.79
N ASP A 151 -16.84 -40.52 -21.36
CA ASP A 151 -16.31 -41.06 -22.62
C ASP A 151 -14.77 -41.17 -22.63
N LYS A 152 -14.10 -40.34 -23.43
CA LYS A 152 -12.63 -40.23 -23.58
C LYS A 152 -12.03 -39.01 -22.88
N MET A 153 -12.85 -38.21 -22.18
CA MET A 153 -12.38 -37.04 -21.45
C MET A 153 -12.39 -37.29 -19.95
N LEU A 154 -11.32 -36.83 -19.30
CA LEU A 154 -11.17 -36.85 -17.86
C LEU A 154 -11.58 -35.46 -17.36
N ASP A 155 -12.75 -35.37 -16.75
CA ASP A 155 -13.22 -34.14 -16.10
C ASP A 155 -12.67 -34.12 -14.67
N VAL A 156 -11.92 -33.07 -14.32
CA VAL A 156 -11.17 -32.98 -13.07
C VAL A 156 -11.67 -31.81 -12.24
N THR A 157 -12.07 -32.12 -11.01
CA THR A 157 -12.51 -31.14 -10.03
C THR A 157 -11.35 -30.79 -9.11
N GLU A 158 -11.15 -29.50 -8.88
CA GLU A 158 -10.12 -29.00 -7.97
C GLU A 158 -10.32 -29.51 -6.52
N PRO A 159 -9.25 -29.67 -5.73
CA PRO A 159 -9.36 -30.09 -4.34
C PRO A 159 -10.22 -29.11 -3.51
N LYS A 160 -11.21 -29.61 -2.77
CA LYS A 160 -12.12 -28.76 -1.96
C LYS A 160 -11.38 -27.85 -0.96
N ARG A 161 -10.30 -28.36 -0.35
CA ARG A 161 -9.46 -27.59 0.58
C ARG A 161 -8.76 -26.43 -0.15
N LEU A 162 -8.34 -26.62 -1.39
CA LEU A 162 -7.75 -25.56 -2.21
C LEU A 162 -8.77 -24.45 -2.46
N THR A 163 -9.99 -24.81 -2.86
CA THR A 163 -11.05 -23.83 -3.12
C THR A 163 -11.32 -22.97 -1.89
N MET A 164 -11.42 -23.58 -0.70
CA MET A 164 -11.60 -22.83 0.55
C MET A 164 -10.42 -21.93 0.87
N PHE A 165 -9.19 -22.44 0.78
CA PHE A 165 -7.98 -21.66 1.03
C PHE A 165 -7.83 -20.48 0.06
N ARG A 166 -8.10 -20.72 -1.23
CA ARG A 166 -8.08 -19.69 -2.27
C ARG A 166 -9.10 -18.59 -2.01
N SER A 167 -10.30 -18.93 -1.51
CA SER A 167 -11.29 -17.93 -1.09
C SER A 167 -10.78 -17.08 0.08
N LEU A 168 -10.14 -17.67 1.09
CA LEU A 168 -9.54 -16.91 2.20
C LEU A 168 -8.46 -15.94 1.72
N PHE A 169 -7.59 -16.41 0.82
CA PHE A 169 -6.53 -15.58 0.24
C PHE A 169 -7.08 -14.41 -0.58
N TYR A 170 -8.09 -14.65 -1.44
CA TYR A 170 -8.70 -13.58 -2.22
C TYR A 170 -9.51 -12.61 -1.38
N GLN A 171 -10.20 -13.08 -0.33
CA GLN A 171 -10.87 -12.20 0.60
C GLN A 171 -9.88 -11.25 1.29
N MET A 172 -8.71 -11.76 1.72
CA MET A 172 -7.64 -10.93 2.29
C MET A 172 -7.13 -9.87 1.29
N ILE A 173 -7.06 -10.23 0.00
CA ILE A 173 -6.71 -9.29 -1.08
C ILE A 173 -7.74 -8.18 -1.22
N ASP A 174 -9.02 -8.54 -1.29
CA ASP A 174 -10.11 -7.60 -1.48
C ASP A 174 -10.24 -6.67 -0.28
N ASP A 175 -10.14 -7.19 0.95
CA ASP A 175 -10.18 -6.39 2.18
C ASP A 175 -9.04 -5.37 2.23
N THR A 176 -7.81 -5.79 1.88
CA THR A 176 -6.65 -4.88 1.86
C THR A 176 -6.83 -3.79 0.82
N ARG A 177 -7.26 -4.13 -0.40
CA ARG A 177 -7.51 -3.17 -1.48
C ARG A 177 -8.60 -2.18 -1.10
N PHE A 178 -9.69 -2.67 -0.50
CA PHE A 178 -10.77 -1.81 0.00
C PHE A 178 -10.27 -0.81 1.05
N GLN A 179 -9.47 -1.27 2.02
CA GLN A 179 -8.90 -0.39 3.04
C GLN A 179 -7.97 0.68 2.45
N ILE A 180 -7.14 0.32 1.46
CA ILE A 180 -6.28 1.28 0.75
C ILE A 180 -7.11 2.32 0.00
N LEU A 181 -8.13 1.88 -0.76
CA LEU A 181 -9.04 2.79 -1.48
C LEU A 181 -9.75 3.75 -0.54
N LYS A 182 -10.25 3.26 0.61
CA LYS A 182 -10.89 4.10 1.62
C LYS A 182 -9.93 5.16 2.17
N LYS A 183 -8.69 4.77 2.51
CA LYS A 183 -7.67 5.72 2.98
C LYS A 183 -7.35 6.78 1.92
N LEU A 184 -7.28 6.41 0.65
CA LEU A 184 -7.06 7.37 -0.44
C LEU A 184 -8.23 8.36 -0.57
N GLN A 185 -9.47 7.88 -0.45
CA GLN A 185 -10.66 8.75 -0.45
C GLN A 185 -10.65 9.73 0.74
N ASP A 186 -10.29 9.26 1.93
CA ASP A 186 -10.20 10.10 3.12
C ASP A 186 -9.11 11.18 2.97
N ILE A 187 -7.95 10.83 2.40
CA ILE A 187 -6.87 11.78 2.07
C ILE A 187 -7.34 12.82 1.05
N GLN A 188 -8.09 12.42 0.02
CA GLN A 188 -8.63 13.36 -0.96
C GLN A 188 -9.59 14.37 -0.32
N LYS A 189 -10.52 13.90 0.52
CA LYS A 189 -11.44 14.78 1.26
C LYS A 189 -10.71 15.78 2.16
N LEU A 190 -9.67 15.33 2.87
CA LEU A 190 -8.87 16.22 3.71
C LEU A 190 -8.17 17.32 2.88
N LYS A 191 -7.64 16.97 1.70
CA LYS A 191 -7.04 17.95 0.78
C LYS A 191 -8.06 18.96 0.25
N GLU A 192 -9.27 18.52 -0.07
CA GLU A 192 -10.35 19.41 -0.52
C GLU A 192 -10.77 20.38 0.59
N MET A 193 -10.94 19.88 1.82
CA MET A 193 -11.25 20.72 2.99
C MET A 193 -10.14 21.73 3.28
N GLU A 194 -8.87 21.32 3.17
CA GLU A 194 -7.73 22.21 3.34
C GLU A 194 -7.70 23.29 2.25
N ALA A 195 -7.90 22.91 0.98
CA ALA A 195 -7.97 23.85 -0.14
C ALA A 195 -9.12 24.86 0.00
N GLU A 196 -10.30 24.43 0.45
CA GLU A 196 -11.41 25.33 0.78
C GLU A 196 -11.07 26.26 1.96
N SER A 197 -10.41 25.74 2.99
CA SER A 197 -9.99 26.56 4.13
C SER A 197 -8.96 27.62 3.72
N VAL A 198 -8.04 27.30 2.81
CA VAL A 198 -7.05 28.23 2.25
C VAL A 198 -7.74 29.26 1.35
N LYS A 199 -8.67 28.87 0.48
CA LYS A 199 -9.48 29.81 -0.31
C LYS A 199 -10.30 30.78 0.56
N LYS A 200 -10.81 30.33 1.71
CA LYS A 200 -11.50 31.21 2.67
C LYS A 200 -10.56 32.15 3.43
N LYS A 201 -9.30 31.75 3.62
CA LYS A 201 -8.27 32.51 4.34
C LYS A 201 -7.49 33.50 3.48
N THR A 202 -7.31 33.20 2.19
CA THR A 202 -6.53 34.03 1.27
C THR A 202 -7.49 34.71 0.29
N ALA A 203 -7.60 36.03 0.37
CA ALA A 203 -8.34 36.81 -0.60
C ALA A 203 -7.63 36.74 -1.96
N SER A 204 -8.36 36.49 -3.05
CA SER A 204 -7.73 36.49 -4.36
C SER A 204 -7.23 37.89 -4.72
N LYS A 205 -6.25 38.00 -5.64
CA LYS A 205 -5.78 39.30 -6.14
C LYS A 205 -6.92 40.18 -6.66
N GLN A 206 -7.94 39.55 -7.26
CA GLN A 206 -9.13 40.23 -7.77
C GLN A 206 -10.04 40.74 -6.65
N ASP A 207 -10.16 40.01 -5.54
CA ASP A 207 -10.89 40.45 -4.34
C ASP A 207 -10.20 41.65 -3.69
N MET A 208 -8.86 41.64 -3.65
CA MET A 208 -8.05 42.74 -3.14
C MET A 208 -8.16 44.00 -4.01
N GLU A 209 -8.15 43.84 -5.34
CA GLU A 209 -8.36 44.95 -6.29
C GLU A 209 -9.78 45.53 -6.18
N TRP A 210 -10.80 44.67 -6.09
CA TRP A 210 -12.18 45.09 -5.87
C TRP A 210 -12.34 45.84 -4.55
N ALA A 211 -11.81 45.30 -3.46
CA ALA A 211 -11.92 45.90 -2.13
C ALA A 211 -11.23 47.27 -2.05
N ARG A 212 -10.07 47.42 -2.71
CA ARG A 212 -9.39 48.72 -2.85
C ARG A 212 -10.22 49.72 -3.64
N GLY A 213 -10.85 49.27 -4.74
CA GLY A 213 -11.75 50.09 -5.54
C GLY A 213 -12.95 50.60 -4.73
N VAL A 214 -13.58 49.75 -3.93
CA VAL A 214 -14.72 50.13 -3.07
C VAL A 214 -14.31 51.14 -2.00
N LEU A 215 -13.12 51.00 -1.40
CA LEU A 215 -12.63 51.95 -0.39
C LEU A 215 -11.92 53.18 -1.00
N PHE A 216 -11.79 53.26 -2.32
CA PHE A 216 -11.04 54.31 -3.01
C PHE A 216 -9.59 54.44 -2.49
N LEU A 217 -8.91 53.31 -2.31
CA LEU A 217 -7.51 53.27 -1.87
C LEU A 217 -6.60 53.11 -3.09
N GLU A 218 -5.80 54.14 -3.40
CA GLU A 218 -4.87 54.14 -4.54
C GLU A 218 -3.55 53.43 -4.24
N ASN A 219 -3.12 53.43 -2.97
CA ASN A 219 -1.88 52.77 -2.54
C ASN A 219 -2.09 51.28 -2.30
N THR A 220 -1.13 50.48 -2.77
CA THR A 220 -1.13 49.02 -2.56
C THR A 220 -0.72 48.64 -1.14
N GLU A 221 0.03 49.51 -0.46
CA GLU A 221 0.46 49.36 0.92
C GLU A 221 -0.31 50.34 1.82
N CYS A 222 -1.52 49.95 2.24
CA CYS A 222 -2.27 50.66 3.28
C CYS A 222 -2.07 49.99 4.65
N SER A 223 -2.03 50.78 5.71
CA SER A 223 -2.03 50.25 7.08
C SER A 223 -3.44 49.83 7.51
N PRO A 224 -3.59 48.94 8.51
CA PRO A 224 -4.89 48.59 9.08
C PRO A 224 -5.68 49.80 9.59
N GLU A 225 -4.99 50.84 10.05
CA GLU A 225 -5.57 52.07 10.58
C GLU A 225 -6.16 52.94 9.46
N GLU A 226 -5.46 53.03 8.33
CA GLU A 226 -5.93 53.75 7.13
C GLU A 226 -7.19 53.10 6.55
N ILE A 227 -7.22 51.77 6.48
CA ILE A 227 -8.39 51.00 6.02
C ILE A 227 -9.60 51.30 6.90
N LYS A 228 -9.45 51.20 8.23
CA LYS A 228 -10.54 51.50 9.19
C LYS A 228 -10.99 52.96 9.14
N LYS A 229 -10.05 53.89 8.97
CA LYS A 229 -10.35 55.33 8.84
C LYS A 229 -11.18 55.61 7.59
N GLN A 230 -10.80 55.01 6.46
CA GLN A 230 -11.50 55.18 5.19
C GLN A 230 -12.87 54.49 5.20
N GLN A 231 -12.97 53.27 5.75
CA GLN A 231 -14.25 52.59 5.99
C GLN A 231 -15.20 53.48 6.79
N LYS A 232 -14.74 54.04 7.91
CA LYS A 232 -15.58 54.91 8.77
C LYS A 232 -16.02 56.19 8.06
N LYS A 233 -15.17 56.76 7.20
CA LYS A 233 -15.50 57.93 6.38
C LYS A 233 -16.61 57.59 5.38
N LEU A 234 -16.47 56.50 4.62
CA LEU A 234 -17.47 56.07 3.63
C LEU A 234 -18.78 55.66 4.30
N MET A 235 -18.73 54.95 5.43
CA MET A 235 -19.92 54.58 6.20
C MET A 235 -20.71 55.79 6.71
N ARG A 236 -20.05 56.91 7.01
CA ARG A 236 -20.74 58.18 7.37
C ARG A 236 -21.35 58.90 6.17
N MET A 237 -20.83 58.68 4.97
CA MET A 237 -21.33 59.31 3.74
C MET A 237 -22.48 58.51 3.13
N PHE A 238 -22.40 57.18 3.17
CA PHE A 238 -23.34 56.27 2.53
C PHE A 238 -24.22 55.51 3.52
N HIS A 239 -24.39 56.03 4.75
CA HIS A 239 -25.19 55.38 5.78
C HIS A 239 -26.65 55.21 5.32
N PRO A 240 -27.32 54.10 5.65
CA PRO A 240 -28.76 53.91 5.37
C PRO A 240 -29.64 55.07 5.85
N ASP A 241 -29.32 55.67 7.01
CA ASP A 241 -30.07 56.84 7.53
C ASP A 241 -29.95 58.09 6.65
N ILE A 242 -28.90 58.19 5.83
CA ILE A 242 -28.65 59.32 4.91
C ILE A 242 -29.17 58.98 3.50
N HIS A 243 -29.06 57.71 3.10
CA HIS A 243 -29.52 57.20 1.81
C HIS A 243 -30.40 55.95 2.01
N PRO A 244 -31.70 56.10 2.30
CA PRO A 244 -32.59 54.98 2.69
C PRO A 244 -32.79 53.92 1.60
N GLU A 245 -32.71 54.32 0.32
CA GLU A 245 -32.99 53.42 -0.81
C GLU A 245 -31.80 52.55 -1.22
N LEU A 246 -30.56 53.02 -0.97
CA LEU A 246 -29.33 52.37 -1.47
C LEU A 246 -28.27 52.13 -0.38
N GLY A 247 -28.41 52.77 0.78
CA GLY A 247 -27.39 52.79 1.83
C GLY A 247 -27.11 51.43 2.44
N ASP A 248 -28.09 50.52 2.48
CA ASP A 248 -27.89 49.14 2.97
C ASP A 248 -26.94 48.34 2.06
N ASP A 249 -27.08 48.49 0.74
CA ASP A 249 -26.21 47.81 -0.23
C ASP A 249 -24.79 48.40 -0.19
N TYR A 250 -24.68 49.72 -0.12
CA TYR A 250 -23.38 50.39 0.03
C TYR A 250 -22.69 50.04 1.34
N ALA A 251 -23.40 50.02 2.47
CA ALA A 251 -22.86 49.65 3.77
C ALA A 251 -22.30 48.23 3.77
N LYS A 252 -23.02 47.27 3.17
CA LYS A 252 -22.54 45.88 3.01
C LYS A 252 -21.27 45.82 2.18
N LYS A 253 -21.22 46.52 1.04
CA LYS A 253 -20.04 46.55 0.16
C LYS A 253 -18.82 47.16 0.87
N ILE A 254 -19.00 48.29 1.56
CA ILE A 254 -17.93 48.99 2.29
C ILE A 254 -17.37 48.11 3.41
N ASN A 255 -18.24 47.46 4.19
CA ASN A 255 -17.80 46.58 5.28
C ASN A 255 -17.08 45.33 4.77
N ASN A 256 -17.61 44.69 3.72
CA ASN A 256 -16.99 43.51 3.11
C ASN A 256 -15.60 43.84 2.52
N ALA A 257 -15.47 44.98 1.83
CA ALA A 257 -14.19 45.44 1.30
C ALA A 257 -13.15 45.68 2.40
N ALA A 258 -13.54 46.32 3.52
CA ALA A 258 -12.65 46.52 4.66
C ALA A 258 -12.21 45.20 5.30
N GLU A 259 -13.14 44.23 5.43
CA GLU A 259 -12.83 42.92 5.97
C GLU A 259 -11.81 42.15 5.12
N ILE A 260 -11.99 42.15 3.80
CA ILE A 260 -11.06 41.52 2.84
C ILE A 260 -9.64 42.09 3.01
N LEU A 261 -9.50 43.42 3.07
CA LEU A 261 -8.18 44.06 3.17
C LEU A 261 -7.53 43.91 4.55
N LEU A 262 -8.33 43.79 5.61
CA LEU A 262 -7.84 43.60 6.98
C LEU A 262 -7.45 42.14 7.26
N ARG A 263 -7.99 41.15 6.54
CA ARG A 263 -7.60 39.74 6.69
C ARG A 263 -6.18 39.44 6.19
N GLU A 264 -5.68 40.25 5.25
CA GLU A 264 -4.35 40.09 4.62
C GLU A 264 -3.25 40.96 5.28
N LYS A 265 -3.52 41.52 6.46
CA LYS A 265 -2.61 42.38 7.24
C LYS A 265 -2.36 41.82 8.62
#